data_AF-A0A1F3QL04-F1
#
_entry.id   AF-A0A1F3QL04-F1
#
_cell.length_a   1.000
_cell.length_b   1.000
_cell.length_c   1.000
_cell.angle_alpha   90.00
_cell.angle_beta   90.00
_cell.angle_gamma   90.00
#
_symmetry.space_group_name_H-M   'P 1'
#
loop_
_entity.id
_entity.type
_entity.pdbx_description
1 polymer ?
#
loop_
_entity_poly.entity_id
_entity_poly.type
_entity_poly.pdbx_seq_one_letter_code
_entity_poly.pdbx_strand_id
1 'polypeptide(L)'
;MGKIKKYKYDNWWNGEVTLNYSRNVWRKDDIPIIVEWVNFNEKDTRRIKEKQKEIFEQKVSDFLIKIKDDFLKQFDGSLMKNELWRDEIQQCWDIMFAPIPNSKIITLNHWDCSFEFQDLMDIQRYIKRKIKKGIEDGYDYIHSPQCKYQDKSIPDSRIYARFVWEYCKWLESLIIKEEKTENVELKEKAIQVPKNRIDSDEVKQSRIWFKVGLHFANGEMDTLILKHRKGTMTNCTAIASELGNKNFRPYISESINGTNENDKNIFANNEKTNFIIRYCESSSITVVDSFKNRLK
;
A
#
# COMPACT_ATOMS: atom_id res chain seq x y z
N MET A 1 16.50 37.71 37.28
CA MET A 1 15.68 36.76 36.50
C MET A 1 14.30 36.69 37.15
N GLY A 2 13.22 37.02 36.42
CA GLY A 2 11.86 36.91 36.97
C GLY A 2 11.50 35.45 37.27
N LYS A 3 10.72 35.19 38.33
CA LYS A 3 10.21 33.84 38.63
C LYS A 3 9.32 33.37 37.48
N ILE A 4 9.64 32.23 36.86
CA ILE A 4 8.83 31.63 35.80
C ILE A 4 7.50 31.17 36.41
N LYS A 5 6.38 31.71 35.90
CA LYS A 5 5.04 31.31 36.32
C LYS A 5 4.77 29.86 35.91
N LYS A 6 4.27 29.07 36.86
CA LYS A 6 3.88 27.66 36.65
C LYS A 6 2.37 27.52 36.45
N TYR A 7 1.98 26.68 35.50
CA TYR A 7 0.60 26.31 35.20
C TYR A 7 0.37 24.83 35.47
N LYS A 8 -0.91 24.46 35.62
CA LYS A 8 -1.36 23.08 35.83
C LYS A 8 -2.03 22.52 34.57
N TYR A 9 -2.23 21.21 34.53
CA TYR A 9 -3.00 20.55 33.48
C TYR A 9 -4.35 21.23 33.20
N ASP A 10 -5.09 21.62 34.24
CA ASP A 10 -6.42 22.20 34.09
C ASP A 10 -6.40 23.53 33.33
N ASN A 11 -5.35 24.35 33.50
CA ASN A 11 -5.19 25.59 32.74
C ASN A 11 -5.07 25.31 31.22
N TRP A 12 -4.33 24.26 30.84
CA TRP A 12 -4.22 23.84 29.45
C TRP A 12 -5.53 23.22 28.95
N TRP A 13 -6.13 22.32 29.74
CA TRP A 13 -7.37 21.63 29.36
C TRP A 13 -8.54 22.60 29.18
N ASN A 14 -8.65 23.64 30.00
CA ASN A 14 -9.69 24.65 29.87
C ASN A 14 -9.41 25.69 28.77
N GLY A 15 -8.25 25.60 28.09
CA GLY A 15 -7.86 26.55 27.05
C GLY A 15 -7.41 27.92 27.56
N GLU A 16 -7.09 28.04 28.85
CA GLU A 16 -6.59 29.28 29.47
C GLU A 16 -5.17 29.60 29.01
N VAL A 17 -4.38 28.55 28.72
CA VAL A 17 -3.03 28.66 28.18
C VAL A 17 -2.85 27.81 26.92
N THR A 18 -1.93 28.23 26.07
CA THR A 18 -1.73 27.67 24.74
C THR A 18 -0.24 27.34 24.55
N LEU A 19 0.07 26.10 24.14
CA LEU A 19 1.46 25.69 23.88
C LEU A 19 2.02 26.40 22.64
N ASN A 20 3.26 26.88 22.72
CA ASN A 20 3.95 27.53 21.59
C ASN A 20 4.25 26.60 20.40
N TYR A 21 4.21 25.28 20.58
CA TYR A 21 4.51 24.28 19.56
C TYR A 21 3.36 23.95 18.61
N SER A 22 2.18 24.54 18.84
CA SER A 22 0.95 24.25 18.12
C SER A 22 0.56 25.43 17.22
N ARG A 23 -0.15 25.17 16.11
CA ARG A 23 -0.65 26.23 15.23
C ARG A 23 -1.77 27.02 15.93
N ASN A 24 -1.63 28.35 15.95
CA ASN A 24 -2.55 29.27 16.64
C ASN A 24 -3.18 30.25 15.65
N VAL A 25 -4.48 30.50 15.81
CA VAL A 25 -5.24 31.53 15.11
C VAL A 25 -5.51 32.67 16.08
N TRP A 26 -5.10 33.89 15.69
CA TRP A 26 -5.12 35.07 16.54
C TRP A 26 -6.26 35.99 16.11
N ARG A 27 -7.02 36.50 17.08
CA ARG A 27 -7.94 37.62 16.86
C ARG A 27 -7.28 38.89 17.41
N LYS A 28 -7.51 40.04 16.76
CA LYS A 28 -6.85 41.31 17.12
C LYS A 28 -7.02 41.69 18.60
N ASP A 29 -8.15 41.31 19.20
CA ASP A 29 -8.53 41.74 20.55
C ASP A 29 -8.39 40.65 21.62
N ASP A 30 -7.86 39.47 21.27
CA ASP A 30 -7.81 38.31 22.18
C ASP A 30 -6.48 37.57 22.04
N ILE A 31 -5.52 37.94 22.90
CA ILE A 31 -4.14 37.42 22.86
C ILE A 31 -4.04 36.20 23.79
N PRO A 32 -3.73 34.99 23.28
CA PRO A 32 -3.50 33.81 24.11
C PRO A 32 -2.31 33.98 25.05
N ILE A 33 -2.43 33.37 26.23
CA ILE A 33 -1.29 33.16 27.11
C ILE A 33 -0.47 31.99 26.54
N ILE A 34 0.61 32.32 25.83
CA ILE A 34 1.53 31.33 25.28
C ILE A 34 2.42 30.78 26.40
N VAL A 35 2.55 29.47 26.45
CA VAL A 35 3.39 28.76 27.44
C VAL A 35 4.26 27.70 26.76
N GLU A 36 5.37 27.39 27.42
CA GLU A 36 6.31 26.32 27.04
C GLU A 36 6.28 25.18 28.06
N TRP A 37 6.96 24.07 27.77
CA TRP A 37 7.05 22.96 28.72
C TRP A 37 7.69 23.34 30.05
N VAL A 38 8.59 24.32 30.05
CA VAL A 38 9.19 24.85 31.30
C VAL A 38 8.18 25.55 32.20
N ASN A 39 6.99 25.90 31.70
CA ASN A 39 5.92 26.49 32.49
C ASN A 39 5.05 25.44 33.21
N PHE A 40 5.25 24.15 32.99
CA PHE A 40 4.57 23.08 33.70
C PHE A 40 5.52 22.35 34.66
N ASN A 41 4.97 21.58 35.60
CA ASN A 41 5.76 20.58 36.33
C ASN A 41 5.74 19.24 35.56
N GLU A 42 6.63 18.31 35.91
CA GLU A 42 6.76 17.05 35.17
C GLU A 42 5.47 16.21 35.15
N LYS A 43 4.73 16.17 36.26
CA LYS A 43 3.48 15.43 36.38
C LYS A 43 2.42 15.98 35.43
N ASP A 44 2.25 17.30 35.38
CA ASP A 44 1.32 17.96 34.46
C ASP A 44 1.77 17.80 33.00
N THR A 45 3.07 17.93 32.70
CA THR A 45 3.61 17.70 31.35
C THR A 45 3.29 16.29 30.85
N ARG A 46 3.49 15.26 31.68
CA ARG A 46 3.18 13.86 31.32
C ARG A 46 1.70 13.68 31.02
N ARG A 47 0.83 14.21 31.89
CA ARG A 47 -0.63 14.14 31.75
C ARG A 47 -1.12 14.87 30.49
N ILE A 48 -0.55 16.03 30.17
CA ILE A 48 -0.85 16.78 28.94
C ILE A 48 -0.47 15.93 27.72
N LYS A 49 0.75 15.37 27.67
CA LYS A 49 1.22 14.58 26.54
C LYS A 49 0.41 13.31 26.31
N GLU A 50 0.04 12.60 27.37
CA GLU A 50 -0.88 11.46 27.31
C GLU A 50 -2.22 11.87 26.71
N LYS A 51 -2.79 13.00 27.18
CA LYS A 51 -4.07 13.49 26.67
C LYS A 51 -3.99 13.98 25.22
N GLN A 52 -2.88 14.62 24.83
CA GLN A 52 -2.62 15.01 23.44
C GLN A 52 -2.61 13.80 22.51
N LYS A 53 -1.98 12.70 22.93
CA LYS A 53 -2.00 11.43 22.19
C LYS A 53 -3.42 10.87 22.08
N GLU A 54 -4.18 10.84 23.17
CA GLU A 54 -5.59 10.38 23.13
C GLU A 54 -6.43 11.20 22.15
N ILE A 55 -6.32 12.53 22.19
CA ILE A 55 -7.04 13.42 21.27
C ILE A 55 -6.61 13.15 19.82
N PHE A 56 -5.32 12.95 19.57
CA PHE A 56 -4.81 12.64 18.25
C PHE A 56 -5.42 11.35 17.71
N GLU A 57 -5.36 10.26 18.47
CA GLU A 57 -5.89 8.95 18.05
C GLU A 57 -7.40 9.00 17.85
N GLN A 58 -8.13 9.71 18.72
CA GLN A 58 -9.57 9.90 18.56
C GLN A 58 -9.88 10.61 17.24
N LYS A 59 -9.21 11.74 16.95
CA LYS A 59 -9.43 12.48 15.70
C LYS A 59 -9.12 11.62 14.47
N VAL A 60 -8.04 10.86 14.49
CA VAL A 60 -7.70 9.91 13.41
C VAL A 60 -8.82 8.88 13.22
N SER A 61 -9.33 8.28 14.31
CA SER A 61 -10.42 7.31 14.26
C SER A 61 -11.71 7.92 13.71
N ASP A 62 -12.07 9.13 14.14
CA ASP A 62 -13.30 9.81 13.70
C ASP A 62 -13.28 10.06 12.19
N PHE A 63 -12.14 10.55 11.66
CA PHE A 63 -11.94 10.69 10.21
C PHE A 63 -12.02 9.35 9.49
N LEU A 64 -11.36 8.33 10.05
CA LEU A 64 -11.29 7.02 9.44
C LEU A 64 -12.68 6.36 9.35
N ILE A 65 -13.50 6.46 10.39
CA ILE A 65 -14.87 5.94 10.40
C ILE A 65 -15.70 6.64 9.32
N LYS A 66 -15.71 7.98 9.32
CA LYS A 66 -16.47 8.77 8.36
C LYS A 66 -16.12 8.40 6.91
N ILE A 67 -14.84 8.40 6.57
CA ILE A 67 -14.40 8.16 5.20
C ILE A 67 -14.62 6.70 4.77
N LYS A 68 -14.49 5.73 5.69
CA LYS A 68 -14.85 4.34 5.39
C LYS A 68 -16.33 4.19 5.06
N ASP A 69 -17.19 4.81 5.85
CA ASP A 69 -18.63 4.74 5.62
C ASP A 69 -19.02 5.39 4.29
N ASP A 70 -18.42 6.53 3.96
CA ASP A 70 -18.66 7.22 2.69
C ASP A 70 -18.12 6.43 1.49
N PHE A 71 -16.95 5.80 1.61
CA PHE A 71 -16.40 4.92 0.58
C PHE A 71 -17.28 3.68 0.37
N LEU A 72 -17.69 2.98 1.44
CA LEU A 72 -18.52 1.77 1.31
C LEU A 72 -19.84 2.06 0.60
N LYS A 73 -20.49 3.20 0.90
CA LYS A 73 -21.70 3.63 0.18
C LYS A 73 -21.46 3.83 -1.32
N GLN A 74 -20.35 4.49 -1.68
CA GLN A 74 -19.97 4.70 -3.08
C GLN A 74 -19.60 3.38 -3.77
N PHE A 75 -18.86 2.52 -3.07
CA PHE A 75 -18.42 1.22 -3.55
C PHE A 75 -19.60 0.29 -3.82
N ASP A 76 -20.58 0.22 -2.92
CA ASP A 76 -21.78 -0.59 -3.10
C ASP A 76 -22.65 -0.11 -4.26
N GLY A 77 -22.70 1.21 -4.50
CA GLY A 77 -23.42 1.81 -5.62
C GLY A 77 -22.68 1.81 -6.96
N SER A 78 -21.37 1.50 -6.98
CA SER A 78 -20.55 1.57 -8.18
C SER A 78 -20.71 0.34 -9.07
N LEU A 79 -20.84 0.55 -10.38
CA LEU A 79 -20.74 -0.50 -11.40
C LEU A 79 -19.28 -0.89 -11.71
N MET A 80 -18.33 -0.02 -11.35
CA MET A 80 -16.90 -0.16 -11.60
C MET A 80 -16.16 -0.18 -10.26
N LYS A 81 -16.47 -1.19 -9.44
CA LYS A 81 -15.97 -1.31 -8.07
C LYS A 81 -14.44 -1.38 -8.01
N ASN A 82 -13.85 -2.17 -8.90
CA ASN A 82 -12.40 -2.36 -8.95
C ASN A 82 -11.66 -1.08 -9.33
N GLU A 83 -12.19 -0.32 -10.28
CA GLU A 83 -11.61 0.95 -10.72
C GLU A 83 -11.73 2.01 -9.63
N LEU A 84 -12.92 2.19 -9.04
CA LEU A 84 -13.13 3.12 -7.92
C LEU A 84 -12.14 2.83 -6.78
N TRP A 85 -12.00 1.56 -6.42
CA TRP A 85 -11.13 1.15 -5.34
C TRP A 85 -9.64 1.34 -5.67
N ARG A 86 -9.19 1.03 -6.89
CA ARG A 86 -7.80 1.30 -7.33
C ARG A 86 -7.50 2.79 -7.35
N ASP A 87 -8.44 3.61 -7.81
CA ASP A 87 -8.32 5.06 -7.83
C ASP A 87 -8.21 5.62 -6.41
N GLU A 88 -8.97 5.08 -5.45
CA GLU A 88 -8.88 5.47 -4.03
C GLU A 88 -7.50 5.17 -3.43
N ILE A 89 -6.95 3.97 -3.72
CA ILE A 89 -5.60 3.61 -3.28
C ILE A 89 -4.57 4.54 -3.93
N GLN A 90 -4.65 4.75 -5.25
CA GLN A 90 -3.69 5.60 -5.95
C GLN A 90 -3.68 7.02 -5.40
N GLN A 91 -4.85 7.56 -5.04
CA GLN A 91 -4.94 8.88 -4.41
C GLN A 91 -4.29 8.93 -3.04
N CYS A 92 -4.47 7.89 -2.21
CA CYS A 92 -3.71 7.78 -0.96
C CYS A 92 -2.19 7.78 -1.21
N TRP A 93 -1.74 7.05 -2.23
CA TRP A 93 -0.32 7.01 -2.63
C TRP A 93 0.17 8.38 -3.09
N ASP A 94 -0.62 9.11 -3.86
CA ASP A 94 -0.23 10.41 -4.38
C ASP A 94 -0.04 11.43 -3.25
N ILE A 95 -0.96 11.46 -2.28
CA ILE A 95 -0.82 12.31 -1.08
C ILE A 95 0.47 11.98 -0.32
N MET A 96 0.75 10.69 -0.12
CA MET A 96 1.86 10.25 0.72
C MET A 96 3.22 10.34 0.03
N PHE A 97 3.28 10.20 -1.29
CA PHE A 97 4.53 9.91 -2.01
C PHE A 97 4.73 10.63 -3.34
N ALA A 98 3.69 11.24 -3.95
CA ALA A 98 3.89 11.96 -5.19
C ALA A 98 4.79 13.20 -4.98
N PRO A 99 5.54 13.62 -6.03
CA PRO A 99 6.24 14.89 -6.01
C PRO A 99 5.26 16.04 -5.72
N ILE A 100 5.61 16.90 -4.79
CA ILE A 100 4.77 18.05 -4.43
C ILE A 100 4.77 19.04 -5.61
N PRO A 101 3.60 19.35 -6.20
CA PRO A 101 3.52 20.34 -7.26
C PRO A 101 3.88 21.74 -6.75
N ASN A 102 4.36 22.61 -7.64
CA ASN A 102 4.68 24.00 -7.32
C ASN A 102 3.43 24.89 -7.10
N SER A 103 2.23 24.31 -7.04
CA SER A 103 0.99 25.05 -6.75
C SER A 103 0.89 25.36 -5.25
N LYS A 104 0.26 26.48 -4.91
CA LYS A 104 0.04 26.87 -3.50
C LYS A 104 -0.99 25.97 -2.81
N ILE A 105 -1.97 25.51 -3.58
CA ILE A 105 -3.10 24.71 -3.12
C ILE A 105 -3.19 23.48 -4.02
N ILE A 106 -3.48 22.34 -3.41
CA ILE A 106 -3.68 21.05 -4.07
C ILE A 106 -5.07 20.57 -3.69
N THR A 107 -5.95 20.41 -4.67
CA THR A 107 -7.33 19.95 -4.45
C THR A 107 -7.45 18.48 -4.79
N LEU A 108 -8.05 17.71 -3.90
CA LEU A 108 -8.38 16.31 -4.08
C LEU A 108 -9.88 16.17 -4.24
N ASN A 109 -10.33 16.06 -5.48
CA ASN A 109 -11.75 16.09 -5.82
C ASN A 109 -12.56 14.98 -5.13
N HIS A 110 -12.00 13.79 -4.90
CA HIS A 110 -12.75 12.66 -4.30
C HIS A 110 -13.05 12.84 -2.80
N TRP A 111 -12.25 13.64 -2.09
CA TRP A 111 -12.39 13.85 -0.64
C TRP A 111 -12.97 15.22 -0.35
N ASP A 112 -13.31 15.97 -1.40
CA ASP A 112 -13.75 17.36 -1.33
C ASP A 112 -12.85 18.18 -0.39
N CYS A 113 -11.54 18.00 -0.53
CA CYS A 113 -10.57 18.68 0.34
C CYS A 113 -9.43 19.31 -0.45
N SER A 114 -8.86 20.34 0.16
CA SER A 114 -7.70 21.04 -0.37
C SER A 114 -6.61 21.10 0.70
N PHE A 115 -5.37 20.86 0.28
CA PHE A 115 -4.19 21.01 1.12
C PHE A 115 -3.39 22.22 0.65
N GLU A 116 -2.93 23.02 1.60
CA GLU A 116 -1.87 23.97 1.32
C GLU A 116 -0.55 23.21 1.08
N PHE A 117 0.36 23.82 0.33
CA PHE A 117 1.69 23.27 0.08
C PHE A 117 2.40 22.82 1.37
N GLN A 118 2.31 23.63 2.44
CA GLN A 118 2.94 23.31 3.73
C GLN A 118 2.28 22.10 4.41
N ASP A 119 0.97 21.93 4.26
CA ASP A 119 0.26 20.78 4.83
C ASP A 119 0.68 19.48 4.15
N LEU A 120 0.81 19.48 2.82
CA LEU A 120 1.27 18.30 2.10
C LEU A 120 2.73 17.96 2.48
N MET A 121 3.59 18.97 2.62
CA MET A 121 4.95 18.76 3.13
C MET A 121 4.95 18.14 4.53
N ASP A 122 4.11 18.65 5.43
CA ASP A 122 3.99 18.14 6.80
C ASP A 122 3.47 16.68 6.81
N ILE A 123 2.51 16.35 5.94
CA ILE A 123 2.00 14.99 5.73
C ILE A 123 3.11 14.05 5.29
N GLN A 124 3.78 14.35 4.18
CA GLN A 124 4.83 13.50 3.61
C GLN A 124 6.03 13.36 4.55
N ARG A 125 6.37 14.43 5.28
CA ARG A 125 7.42 14.41 6.30
C ARG A 125 7.05 13.45 7.45
N TYR A 126 5.81 13.50 7.93
CA TYR A 126 5.33 12.60 8.98
C TYR A 126 5.38 11.14 8.52
N ILE A 127 4.86 10.82 7.32
CA ILE A 127 4.95 9.49 6.73
C ILE A 127 6.40 9.00 6.67
N LYS A 128 7.32 9.82 6.13
CA LYS A 128 8.73 9.47 6.01
C LYS A 128 9.42 9.23 7.35
N ARG A 129 9.10 10.01 8.38
CA ARG A 129 9.74 9.91 9.70
C ARG A 129 9.11 8.82 10.56
N LYS A 130 7.80 8.91 10.81
CA LYS A 130 7.10 8.04 11.74
C LYS A 130 6.82 6.67 11.14
N ILE A 131 6.26 6.62 9.94
CA ILE A 131 5.81 5.36 9.33
C ILE A 131 7.00 4.62 8.72
N LYS A 132 7.80 5.27 7.88
CA LYS A 132 8.91 4.61 7.18
C LYS A 132 10.16 4.39 8.04
N LYS A 133 10.48 5.32 8.96
CA LYS A 133 11.70 5.25 9.78
C LYS A 133 11.45 4.88 11.24
N GLY A 134 10.20 4.74 11.68
CA GLY A 134 9.86 4.41 13.07
C GLY A 134 10.23 5.50 14.08
N ILE A 135 10.50 6.73 13.63
CA ILE A 135 10.88 7.83 14.53
C ILE A 135 9.64 8.32 15.27
N GLU A 136 9.66 8.26 16.60
CA GLU A 136 8.59 8.83 17.41
C GLU A 136 8.55 10.35 17.29
N ASP A 137 7.50 10.88 16.68
CA ASP A 137 7.13 12.28 16.79
C ASP A 137 6.18 12.43 18.00
N GLY A 138 6.43 13.43 18.85
CA GLY A 138 5.54 13.77 19.97
C GLY A 138 4.22 14.38 19.51
N TYR A 139 3.27 14.60 20.42
CA TYR A 139 1.94 15.16 20.14
C TYR A 139 1.80 16.62 20.58
N ASP A 140 2.94 17.30 20.77
CA ASP A 140 3.06 18.64 21.35
C ASP A 140 2.30 19.73 20.56
N TYR A 141 1.89 19.42 19.33
CA TYR A 141 1.12 20.27 18.43
C TYR A 141 -0.41 20.15 18.58
N ILE A 142 -0.88 19.20 19.39
CA ILE A 142 -2.31 19.02 19.67
C ILE A 142 -2.70 19.92 20.83
N HIS A 143 -3.70 20.77 20.61
CA HIS A 143 -4.28 21.57 21.69
C HIS A 143 -5.40 20.85 22.42
N SER A 144 -5.75 21.42 23.58
CA SER A 144 -7.01 21.10 24.23
C SER A 144 -8.19 21.35 23.27
N PRO A 145 -9.22 20.48 23.28
CA PRO A 145 -10.48 20.74 22.56
C PRO A 145 -11.18 22.05 22.97
N GLN A 146 -10.88 22.58 24.17
CA GLN A 146 -11.41 23.85 24.68
C GLN A 146 -10.58 25.07 24.25
N CYS A 147 -9.43 24.87 23.60
CA CYS A 147 -8.63 25.98 23.10
C CYS A 147 -9.40 26.77 22.04
N LYS A 148 -9.71 28.03 22.33
CA LYS A 148 -10.40 28.95 21.41
C LYS A 148 -9.51 29.50 20.29
N TYR A 149 -8.20 29.29 20.40
CA TYR A 149 -7.19 29.76 19.45
C TYR A 149 -6.78 28.70 18.42
N GLN A 150 -7.48 27.56 18.40
CA GLN A 150 -7.29 26.55 17.37
C GLN A 150 -8.43 26.64 16.36
N ASP A 151 -8.09 26.63 15.06
CA ASP A 151 -9.09 26.39 14.03
C ASP A 151 -9.59 24.94 14.14
N LYS A 152 -10.85 24.78 14.57
CA LYS A 152 -11.46 23.46 14.73
C LYS A 152 -11.89 22.86 13.39
N SER A 153 -12.00 23.68 12.34
CA SER A 153 -12.41 23.24 11.01
C SER A 153 -11.26 22.61 10.21
N ILE A 154 -10.01 22.94 10.56
CA ILE A 154 -8.81 22.46 9.86
C ILE A 154 -8.00 21.56 10.81
N PRO A 155 -8.05 20.22 10.63
CA PRO A 155 -7.19 19.30 11.37
C PRO A 155 -5.71 19.56 11.09
N ASP A 156 -4.86 19.25 12.06
CA ASP A 156 -3.42 19.26 11.87
C ASP A 156 -3.01 18.26 10.77
N SER A 157 -2.11 18.64 9.88
CA SER A 157 -1.67 17.82 8.73
C SER A 157 -1.09 16.46 9.16
N ARG A 158 -0.57 16.32 10.39
CA ARG A 158 -0.10 15.02 10.91
C ARG A 158 -1.25 14.05 11.24
N ILE A 159 -2.43 14.57 11.59
CA ILE A 159 -3.65 13.77 11.74
C ILE A 159 -4.02 13.20 10.38
N TYR A 160 -4.05 14.04 9.34
CA TYR A 160 -4.28 13.60 7.96
C TYR A 160 -3.27 12.53 7.54
N ALA A 161 -1.98 12.74 7.80
CA ALA A 161 -0.95 11.77 7.45
C ALA A 161 -1.22 10.38 8.06
N ARG A 162 -1.56 10.32 9.35
CA ARG A 162 -1.89 9.06 10.02
C ARG A 162 -3.18 8.47 9.46
N PHE A 163 -4.21 9.29 9.27
CA PHE A 163 -5.47 8.88 8.68
C PHE A 163 -5.29 8.25 7.28
N VAL A 164 -4.62 8.94 6.34
CA VAL A 164 -4.40 8.45 4.96
C VAL A 164 -3.68 7.11 4.97
N TRP A 165 -2.66 6.96 5.83
CA TRP A 165 -1.95 5.69 5.97
C TRP A 165 -2.84 4.56 6.47
N GLU A 166 -3.60 4.78 7.56
CA GLU A 166 -4.50 3.77 8.11
C GLU A 166 -5.64 3.42 7.16
N TYR A 167 -6.12 4.41 6.40
CA TYR A 167 -7.14 4.23 5.37
C TYR A 167 -6.62 3.41 4.19
N CYS A 168 -5.43 3.74 3.65
CA CYS A 168 -4.79 2.97 2.59
C CYS A 168 -4.60 1.49 2.97
N LYS A 169 -4.10 1.21 4.19
CA LYS A 169 -3.98 -0.17 4.70
C LYS A 169 -5.34 -0.88 4.78
N TRP A 170 -6.38 -0.16 5.15
CA TRP A 170 -7.73 -0.72 5.21
C TRP A 170 -8.23 -1.09 3.81
N LEU A 171 -8.06 -0.21 2.81
CA LEU A 171 -8.38 -0.50 1.41
C LEU A 171 -7.61 -1.73 0.91
N GLU A 172 -6.30 -1.80 1.18
CA GLU A 172 -5.47 -2.97 0.83
C GLU A 172 -5.94 -4.27 1.52
N SER A 173 -6.53 -4.16 2.71
CA SER A 173 -7.08 -5.33 3.41
C SER A 173 -8.39 -5.84 2.81
N LEU A 174 -9.15 -4.98 2.11
CA LEU A 174 -10.38 -5.39 1.43
C LEU A 174 -10.06 -6.31 0.24
N ILE A 175 -9.00 -6.02 -0.52
CA ILE A 175 -8.49 -6.85 -1.62
C ILE A 175 -8.26 -8.29 -1.17
N ILE A 176 -7.49 -8.41 -0.08
CA ILE A 176 -7.06 -9.70 0.42
C ILE A 176 -8.28 -10.51 0.88
N LYS A 177 -9.34 -9.84 1.34
CA LYS A 177 -10.60 -10.50 1.70
C LYS A 177 -11.37 -10.91 0.46
N GLU A 178 -11.54 -10.05 -0.54
CA GLU A 178 -12.25 -10.39 -1.78
C GLU A 178 -11.56 -11.52 -2.54
N GLU A 179 -10.24 -11.44 -2.75
CA GLU A 179 -9.46 -12.51 -3.38
C GLU A 179 -9.58 -13.83 -2.62
N LYS A 180 -9.61 -13.79 -1.28
CA LYS A 180 -9.82 -15.00 -0.47
C LYS A 180 -11.23 -15.54 -0.62
N THR A 181 -12.26 -14.69 -0.61
CA THR A 181 -13.66 -15.11 -0.76
C THR A 181 -13.90 -15.70 -2.13
N GLU A 182 -13.41 -15.08 -3.21
CA GLU A 182 -13.48 -15.63 -4.57
C GLU A 182 -12.77 -16.99 -4.65
N ASN A 183 -11.56 -17.10 -4.08
CA ASN A 183 -10.83 -18.36 -4.05
C ASN A 183 -11.53 -19.44 -3.21
N VAL A 184 -12.25 -19.08 -2.14
CA VAL A 184 -13.04 -20.02 -1.32
C VAL A 184 -14.30 -20.44 -2.06
N GLU A 185 -15.05 -19.52 -2.67
CA GLU A 185 -16.22 -19.85 -3.48
C GLU A 185 -15.86 -20.73 -4.68
N LEU A 186 -14.74 -20.44 -5.35
CA LEU A 186 -14.22 -21.27 -6.43
C LEU A 186 -13.85 -22.67 -5.94
N LYS A 187 -13.30 -22.80 -4.72
CA LYS A 187 -12.99 -24.08 -4.08
C LYS A 187 -14.25 -24.84 -3.64
N GLU A 188 -15.24 -24.17 -3.05
CA GLU A 188 -16.50 -24.80 -2.62
C GLU A 188 -17.36 -25.23 -3.81
N LYS A 189 -17.45 -24.41 -4.86
CA LYS A 189 -18.06 -24.80 -6.14
C LYS A 189 -17.26 -25.90 -6.85
N ALA A 190 -15.98 -26.10 -6.54
CA ALA A 190 -15.16 -27.20 -7.04
C ALA A 190 -15.33 -28.52 -6.26
N ILE A 191 -15.79 -28.47 -5.01
CA ILE A 191 -16.02 -29.67 -4.19
C ILE A 191 -17.35 -30.36 -4.56
N GLN A 192 -18.30 -29.68 -5.21
CA GLN A 192 -19.59 -30.27 -5.60
C GLN A 192 -19.69 -30.81 -7.03
N VAL A 193 -18.60 -30.86 -7.81
CA VAL A 193 -18.64 -31.40 -9.18
C VAL A 193 -17.79 -32.67 -9.30
N PRO A 194 -18.30 -33.74 -9.96
CA PRO A 194 -17.58 -35.00 -10.10
C PRO A 194 -16.18 -34.80 -10.68
N LYS A 195 -15.23 -35.67 -10.26
CA LYS A 195 -13.84 -35.76 -10.74
C LYS A 195 -13.76 -35.82 -12.27
N ASN A 196 -13.83 -34.67 -12.91
CA ASN A 196 -13.44 -34.34 -14.28
C ASN A 196 -13.70 -32.84 -14.46
N ARG A 197 -12.90 -31.98 -13.81
CA ARG A 197 -12.94 -30.54 -14.07
C ARG A 197 -11.70 -30.11 -14.84
N ILE A 198 -11.97 -29.58 -16.03
CA ILE A 198 -11.05 -28.90 -16.91
C ILE A 198 -10.76 -27.53 -16.25
N ASP A 199 -9.53 -27.32 -15.78
CA ASP A 199 -9.06 -26.00 -15.33
C ASP A 199 -9.35 -24.95 -16.44
N SER A 200 -9.89 -23.77 -16.08
CA SER A 200 -10.09 -22.68 -17.04
C SER A 200 -8.76 -22.14 -17.56
N ASP A 201 -8.76 -21.62 -18.77
CA ASP A 201 -7.54 -21.23 -19.46
C ASP A 201 -6.82 -20.05 -18.76
N GLU A 202 -7.55 -19.10 -18.20
CA GLU A 202 -7.00 -17.98 -17.42
C GLU A 202 -6.23 -18.45 -16.18
N VAL A 203 -6.78 -19.44 -15.45
CA VAL A 203 -6.12 -20.01 -14.28
C VAL A 203 -4.83 -20.71 -14.70
N LYS A 204 -4.83 -21.45 -15.80
CA LYS A 204 -3.61 -22.09 -16.34
C LYS A 204 -2.56 -21.06 -16.73
N GLN A 205 -2.96 -19.96 -17.39
CA GLN A 205 -2.04 -18.90 -17.83
C GLN A 205 -1.37 -18.18 -16.66
N SER A 206 -2.03 -18.10 -15.50
CA SER A 206 -1.44 -17.51 -14.29
C SER A 206 -0.29 -18.32 -13.69
N ARG A 207 -0.23 -19.64 -13.97
CA ARG A 207 0.72 -20.57 -13.32
C ARG A 207 2.16 -20.34 -13.78
N ILE A 208 3.10 -20.61 -12.87
CA ILE A 208 4.54 -20.41 -13.12
C ILE A 208 5.04 -21.25 -14.31
N TRP A 209 4.62 -22.52 -14.38
CA TRP A 209 5.04 -23.41 -15.47
C TRP A 209 4.61 -22.88 -16.84
N PHE A 210 3.46 -22.21 -16.93
CA PHE A 210 2.96 -21.66 -18.18
C PHE A 210 3.81 -20.47 -18.61
N LYS A 211 4.06 -19.52 -17.70
CA LYS A 211 4.89 -18.34 -17.97
C LYS A 211 6.30 -18.74 -18.41
N VAL A 212 6.92 -19.69 -17.70
CA VAL A 212 8.25 -20.20 -18.07
C VAL A 212 8.18 -20.97 -19.40
N GLY A 213 7.13 -21.76 -19.62
CA GLY A 213 6.90 -22.49 -20.87
C GLY A 213 6.70 -21.59 -22.08
N LEU A 214 6.06 -20.44 -21.90
CA LEU A 214 5.90 -19.43 -22.94
C LEU A 214 7.25 -18.86 -23.39
N HIS A 215 8.17 -18.58 -22.45
CA HIS A 215 9.54 -18.16 -22.78
C HIS A 215 10.34 -19.25 -23.51
N PHE A 216 10.07 -20.53 -23.23
CA PHE A 216 10.66 -21.62 -24.02
C PHE A 216 10.03 -21.69 -25.41
N ALA A 217 8.72 -21.53 -25.53
CA ALA A 217 7.99 -21.64 -26.79
C ALA A 217 8.30 -20.49 -27.77
N ASN A 218 8.51 -19.27 -27.28
CA ASN A 218 8.79 -18.09 -28.11
C ASN A 218 10.30 -17.91 -28.44
N GLY A 219 11.19 -18.76 -27.92
CA GLY A 219 12.64 -18.71 -28.15
C GLY A 219 13.42 -17.72 -27.26
N GLU A 220 12.76 -16.96 -26.40
CA GLU A 220 13.42 -16.04 -25.45
C GLU A 220 14.34 -16.82 -24.49
N MET A 221 13.91 -18.00 -24.07
CA MET A 221 14.70 -18.86 -23.20
C MET A 221 15.99 -19.36 -23.87
N ASP A 222 15.99 -19.63 -25.19
CA ASP A 222 17.21 -20.03 -25.90
C ASP A 222 18.26 -18.91 -25.87
N THR A 223 17.81 -17.67 -26.06
CA THR A 223 18.65 -16.47 -25.96
C THR A 223 19.22 -16.30 -24.57
N LEU A 224 18.39 -16.45 -23.52
CA LEU A 224 18.81 -16.33 -22.12
C LEU A 224 19.76 -17.45 -21.71
N ILE A 225 19.54 -18.68 -22.18
CA ILE A 225 20.42 -19.81 -21.94
C ILE A 225 21.80 -19.52 -22.52
N LEU A 226 21.89 -19.05 -23.78
CA LEU A 226 23.16 -18.69 -24.40
C LEU A 226 23.87 -17.56 -23.66
N LYS A 227 23.12 -16.51 -23.28
CA LYS A 227 23.65 -15.34 -22.56
C LYS A 227 24.25 -15.70 -21.20
N HIS A 228 23.61 -16.60 -20.46
CA HIS A 228 24.01 -16.98 -19.09
C HIS A 228 24.75 -18.31 -19.02
N ARG A 229 25.25 -18.81 -20.15
CA ARG A 229 26.05 -20.03 -20.21
C ARG A 229 27.50 -19.75 -19.79
N LYS A 230 28.02 -20.57 -18.87
CA LYS A 230 29.44 -20.57 -18.49
C LYS A 230 29.98 -21.99 -18.61
N GLY A 231 30.66 -22.25 -19.73
CA GLY A 231 31.12 -23.61 -20.08
C GLY A 231 29.95 -24.55 -20.34
N THR A 232 29.93 -25.68 -19.63
CA THR A 232 28.87 -26.69 -19.75
C THR A 232 27.63 -26.38 -18.92
N MET A 233 27.69 -25.40 -18.00
CA MET A 233 26.61 -25.09 -17.07
C MET A 233 25.90 -23.77 -17.43
N THR A 234 24.58 -23.75 -17.21
CA THR A 234 23.73 -22.58 -17.41
C THR A 234 23.31 -21.99 -16.07
N ASN A 235 23.52 -20.70 -15.84
CA ASN A 235 23.14 -20.05 -14.59
C ASN A 235 21.63 -19.74 -14.53
N CYS A 236 20.83 -20.72 -14.14
CA CYS A 236 19.37 -20.62 -14.07
C CYS A 236 18.87 -19.55 -13.06
N THR A 237 19.66 -19.24 -12.02
CA THR A 237 19.33 -18.20 -11.05
C THR A 237 19.41 -16.81 -11.67
N ALA A 238 20.43 -16.56 -12.51
CA ALA A 238 20.56 -15.31 -13.24
C ALA A 238 19.42 -15.12 -14.25
N ILE A 239 19.06 -16.18 -14.98
CA ILE A 239 17.92 -16.17 -15.92
C ILE A 239 16.61 -15.84 -15.19
N ALA A 240 16.32 -16.50 -14.06
CA ALA A 240 15.11 -16.24 -13.28
C ALA A 240 15.06 -14.80 -12.73
N SER A 241 16.22 -14.24 -12.38
CA SER A 241 16.32 -12.84 -11.96
C SER A 241 16.10 -11.86 -13.11
N GLU A 242 16.58 -12.18 -14.31
CA GLU A 242 16.39 -11.35 -15.51
C GLU A 242 14.92 -11.34 -15.97
N LEU A 243 14.23 -12.49 -15.85
CA LEU A 243 12.79 -12.60 -16.07
C LEU A 243 11.92 -11.99 -14.94
N GLY A 244 12.54 -11.35 -13.94
CA GLY A 244 11.84 -10.65 -12.86
C GLY A 244 11.19 -11.55 -11.81
N ASN A 245 11.39 -12.87 -11.84
CA ASN A 245 10.78 -13.79 -10.88
C ASN A 245 11.70 -14.94 -10.47
N LYS A 246 12.25 -14.86 -9.25
CA LYS A 246 13.15 -15.88 -8.67
C LYS A 246 12.51 -17.28 -8.59
N ASN A 247 11.18 -17.36 -8.48
CA ASN A 247 10.47 -18.64 -8.42
C ASN A 247 10.43 -19.38 -9.77
N PHE A 248 10.92 -18.77 -10.85
CA PHE A 248 11.07 -19.45 -12.14
C PHE A 248 12.26 -20.42 -12.15
N ARG A 249 13.26 -20.21 -11.28
CA ARG A 249 14.52 -20.98 -11.27
C ARG A 249 14.32 -22.50 -11.24
N PRO A 250 13.43 -23.08 -10.41
CA PRO A 250 13.20 -24.52 -10.43
C PRO A 250 12.65 -25.02 -11.77
N TYR A 251 11.70 -24.32 -12.37
CA TYR A 251 11.10 -24.73 -13.65
C TYR A 251 12.09 -24.65 -14.81
N ILE A 252 12.92 -23.60 -14.83
CA ILE A 252 13.99 -23.43 -15.83
C ILE A 252 15.01 -24.56 -15.71
N SER A 253 15.51 -24.80 -14.48
CA SER A 253 16.55 -25.80 -14.22
C SER A 253 16.11 -27.22 -14.62
N GLU A 254 14.92 -27.64 -14.20
CA GLU A 254 14.39 -28.98 -14.50
C GLU A 254 14.11 -29.14 -16.00
N SER A 255 13.58 -28.10 -16.66
CA SER A 255 13.26 -28.15 -18.09
C SER A 255 14.50 -28.10 -18.99
N ILE A 256 15.63 -27.53 -18.53
CA ILE A 256 16.91 -27.57 -19.25
C ILE A 256 17.58 -28.93 -19.11
N ASN A 257 17.59 -29.49 -17.90
CA ASN A 257 18.34 -30.70 -17.59
C ASN A 257 17.59 -32.01 -17.90
N GLY A 258 16.30 -31.94 -18.23
CA GLY A 258 15.52 -33.10 -18.66
C GLY A 258 15.28 -34.13 -17.56
N THR A 259 15.05 -33.68 -16.33
CA THR A 259 14.68 -34.57 -15.22
C THR A 259 13.22 -35.02 -15.39
N ASN A 260 13.00 -36.32 -15.54
CA ASN A 260 11.76 -36.86 -16.11
C ASN A 260 10.58 -37.04 -15.14
N GLU A 261 10.69 -36.67 -13.86
CA GLU A 261 9.68 -37.05 -12.86
C GLU A 261 9.15 -35.90 -11.99
N ASN A 262 9.46 -34.64 -12.33
CA ASN A 262 9.06 -33.49 -11.53
C ASN A 262 8.01 -32.64 -12.25
N ASP A 263 6.96 -32.21 -11.54
CA ASP A 263 5.91 -31.30 -12.04
C ASP A 263 6.45 -29.96 -12.55
N LYS A 264 7.70 -29.65 -12.20
CA LYS A 264 8.43 -28.44 -12.61
C LYS A 264 9.08 -28.53 -14.00
N ASN A 265 9.27 -29.73 -14.55
CA ASN A 265 9.71 -29.87 -15.93
C ASN A 265 8.53 -29.64 -16.87
N ILE A 266 8.60 -28.58 -17.67
CA ILE A 266 7.50 -28.19 -18.58
C ILE A 266 7.27 -29.24 -19.66
N PHE A 267 8.33 -29.91 -20.09
CA PHE A 267 8.29 -30.90 -21.17
C PHE A 267 7.85 -32.30 -20.69
N ALA A 268 7.77 -32.53 -19.37
CA ALA A 268 7.36 -33.83 -18.82
C ALA A 268 5.84 -34.08 -18.92
N ASN A 269 5.03 -33.05 -19.23
CA ASN A 269 3.58 -33.16 -19.30
C ASN A 269 3.05 -32.63 -20.64
N ASN A 270 2.52 -33.54 -21.46
CA ASN A 270 1.99 -33.23 -22.79
C ASN A 270 0.78 -32.29 -22.77
N GLU A 271 -0.03 -32.28 -21.71
CA GLU A 271 -1.15 -31.34 -21.60
C GLU A 271 -0.65 -29.91 -21.41
N LYS A 272 0.41 -29.71 -20.62
CA LYS A 272 1.03 -28.39 -20.41
C LYS A 272 1.60 -27.85 -21.72
N THR A 273 2.36 -28.66 -22.44
CA THR A 273 3.01 -28.25 -23.70
C THR A 273 1.99 -27.99 -24.81
N ASN A 274 0.96 -28.85 -24.94
CA ASN A 274 -0.13 -28.61 -25.88
C ASN A 274 -0.92 -27.34 -25.56
N PHE A 275 -1.14 -27.05 -24.27
CA PHE A 275 -1.80 -25.82 -23.86
C PHE A 275 -0.98 -24.57 -24.24
N ILE A 276 0.34 -24.60 -24.03
CA ILE A 276 1.24 -23.51 -24.44
C ILE A 276 1.22 -23.33 -25.95
N ILE A 277 1.27 -24.41 -26.74
CA ILE A 277 1.21 -24.33 -28.21
C ILE A 277 -0.09 -23.67 -28.67
N ARG A 278 -1.24 -24.13 -28.19
CA ARG A 278 -2.55 -23.56 -28.56
C ARG A 278 -2.63 -22.08 -28.21
N TYR A 279 -2.11 -21.69 -27.04
CA TYR A 279 -2.09 -20.29 -26.64
C TYR A 279 -1.19 -19.44 -27.57
N CYS A 280 -0.02 -19.95 -27.94
CA CYS A 280 0.86 -19.28 -28.89
C CYS A 280 0.18 -19.12 -30.25
N GLU A 281 -0.46 -20.17 -30.76
CA GLU A 281 -1.20 -20.15 -32.03
C GLU A 281 -2.35 -19.14 -32.01
N SER A 282 -3.18 -19.15 -30.96
CA SER A 282 -4.30 -18.20 -30.84
C SER A 282 -3.84 -16.75 -30.67
N SER A 283 -2.63 -16.55 -30.13
CA SER A 283 -2.04 -15.22 -29.89
C SER A 283 -1.07 -14.79 -30.99
N SER A 284 -0.99 -15.54 -32.10
CA SER A 284 -0.05 -15.28 -33.21
C SER A 284 1.43 -15.20 -32.78
N ILE A 285 1.83 -16.00 -31.78
CA ILE A 285 3.21 -16.15 -31.32
C ILE A 285 3.85 -17.35 -32.03
N THR A 286 4.95 -17.11 -32.75
CA THR A 286 5.69 -18.19 -33.44
C THR A 286 6.33 -19.13 -32.42
N VAL A 287 5.97 -20.42 -32.47
CA VAL A 287 6.61 -21.47 -31.66
C VAL A 287 7.90 -21.93 -32.33
N VAL A 288 9.04 -21.75 -31.66
CA VAL A 288 10.37 -22.10 -32.20
C VAL A 288 10.60 -23.61 -32.27
N ASP A 289 11.45 -24.04 -33.21
CA ASP A 289 11.73 -25.47 -33.43
C ASP A 289 12.43 -26.14 -32.25
N SER A 290 13.25 -25.39 -31.50
CA SER A 290 13.90 -25.87 -30.28
C SER A 290 12.88 -26.34 -29.22
N PHE A 291 11.71 -25.69 -29.15
CA PHE A 291 10.61 -26.11 -28.29
C PHE A 291 9.95 -27.38 -28.81
N LYS A 292 9.59 -27.41 -30.10
CA LYS A 292 8.93 -28.56 -30.74
C LYS A 292 9.78 -29.83 -30.69
N ASN A 293 11.09 -29.70 -30.88
CA ASN A 293 12.03 -30.82 -30.87
C ASN A 293 12.13 -31.53 -29.51
N ARG A 294 11.70 -30.90 -28.42
CA ARG A 294 11.69 -31.47 -27.06
C ARG A 294 10.40 -32.22 -26.71
N LEU A 295 9.40 -32.24 -27.59
CA LEU A 295 8.10 -32.90 -27.38
C LEU A 295 8.07 -34.38 -27.83
N LYS A 296 9.25 -34.97 -28.07
CA LYS A 296 9.39 -36.33 -28.60
C LYS A 296 9.24 -37.40 -27.53
#